data_AF-A0AAJ6NQK7-F1
#
_entry.id   AF-A0AAJ6NQK7-F1
#
_cell.length_a   1.000
_cell.length_b   1.000
_cell.length_c   1.000
_cell.angle_alpha   90.00
_cell.angle_beta   90.00
_cell.angle_gamma   90.00
#
_symmetry.space_group_name_H-M   'P 1'
#
loop_
_entity.id
_entity.type
_entity.pdbx_description
1 polymer ?
#
loop_
_entity_poly.entity_id
_entity_poly.type
_entity_poly.pdbx_seq_one_letter_code
_entity_poly.pdbx_strand_id
1 'polypeptide(L)'
;MTEQLTLFNFPATQTIRPLIDPYWDEITKQPDNYVGAQVSHTTPVESLVGAQVSQGTKKSAPQHDTQWVERYWVERSQNKYWYYRYCWMEGRKKQRVYIGAVHSLKAQHKKQLVEDAIADGQSPIEIKQLLRSY
;
A
#
# COMPACT_ATOMS: atom_id res chain seq x y z
N MET A 1 -35.85 48.08 32.68
CA MET A 1 -34.53 48.09 32.00
C MET A 1 -34.39 46.74 31.33
N THR A 2 -34.49 46.69 30.00
CA THR A 2 -34.52 45.44 29.21
C THR A 2 -33.14 45.19 28.62
N GLU A 3 -32.45 44.15 29.09
CA GLU A 3 -31.18 43.73 28.53
C GLU A 3 -31.42 42.89 27.27
N GLN A 4 -30.94 43.37 26.12
CA GLN A 4 -30.95 42.65 24.85
C GLN A 4 -29.71 41.74 24.78
N LEU A 5 -29.92 40.45 24.55
CA LEU A 5 -28.87 39.48 24.27
C LEU A 5 -28.31 39.72 22.86
N THR A 6 -27.08 40.20 22.76
CA THR A 6 -26.37 40.35 21.49
C THR A 6 -25.94 38.98 20.97
N LEU A 7 -26.53 38.56 19.85
CA LEU A 7 -26.18 37.34 19.11
C LEU A 7 -24.75 37.46 18.54
N PHE A 8 -23.89 36.50 18.84
CA PHE A 8 -22.54 36.42 18.29
C PHE A 8 -22.58 36.21 16.77
N ASN A 9 -22.00 37.14 16.02
CA ASN A 9 -21.90 37.09 14.57
C ASN A 9 -20.57 36.43 14.19
N PHE A 10 -20.59 35.15 13.80
CA PHE A 10 -19.40 34.45 13.32
C PHE A 10 -19.19 34.73 11.83
N PRO A 11 -17.97 35.06 11.36
CA PRO A 11 -17.71 35.22 9.93
C PRO A 11 -17.82 33.86 9.23
N ALA A 12 -18.44 33.85 8.05
CA ALA A 12 -18.62 32.65 7.24
C ALA A 12 -17.25 32.07 6.83
N THR A 13 -16.95 30.87 7.32
CA THR A 13 -15.77 30.10 6.93
C THR A 13 -15.82 29.81 5.44
N GLN A 14 -14.77 30.20 4.70
CA GLN A 14 -14.66 29.88 3.28
C GLN A 14 -14.54 28.37 3.10
N THR A 15 -15.52 27.78 2.41
CA THR A 15 -15.52 26.37 2.05
C THR A 15 -14.37 26.08 1.07
N ILE A 16 -13.28 25.49 1.58
CA ILE A 16 -12.19 24.98 0.75
C ILE A 16 -12.76 23.83 -0.07
N ARG A 17 -12.89 24.02 -1.39
CA ARG A 17 -13.30 22.96 -2.30
C ARG A 17 -12.20 21.88 -2.28
N PRO A 18 -12.53 20.60 -2.03
CA PRO A 18 -11.54 19.54 -2.24
C PRO A 18 -11.16 19.54 -3.72
N LEU A 19 -9.88 19.78 -4.00
CA LEU A 19 -9.30 19.55 -5.32
C LEU A 19 -9.33 18.03 -5.55
N ILE A 20 -10.32 17.57 -6.29
CA ILE A 20 -10.45 16.17 -6.71
C ILE A 20 -9.35 15.92 -7.74
N ASP A 21 -8.42 15.00 -7.45
CA ASP A 21 -7.38 14.53 -8.36
C ASP A 21 -7.99 13.45 -9.29
N PRO A 22 -8.25 13.78 -10.58
CA PRO A 22 -8.99 12.90 -11.48
C PRO A 22 -8.16 11.72 -12.02
N TYR A 23 -6.86 11.63 -11.71
CA TYR A 23 -5.98 10.64 -12.36
C TYR A 23 -6.01 9.24 -11.71
N TRP A 24 -6.69 9.06 -10.57
CA TRP A 24 -6.61 7.82 -9.80
C TRP A 24 -7.72 6.79 -10.07
N ASP A 25 -8.77 7.12 -10.85
CA ASP A 25 -9.91 6.23 -11.08
C ASP A 25 -9.79 5.32 -12.34
N GLU A 26 -8.77 5.51 -13.18
CA GLU A 26 -8.74 4.95 -14.54
C GLU A 26 -7.82 3.74 -14.78
N ILE A 27 -7.50 2.93 -13.75
CA ILE A 27 -6.73 1.68 -13.95
C ILE A 27 -7.65 0.47 -13.78
N THR A 28 -8.54 0.24 -14.75
CA THR A 28 -9.24 -1.04 -14.89
C THR A 28 -8.84 -1.76 -16.17
N LYS A 29 -8.26 -2.96 -15.95
CA LYS A 29 -8.28 -4.16 -16.77
C LYS A 29 -7.45 -4.15 -18.06
N GLN A 30 -6.38 -4.95 -18.06
CA GLN A 30 -5.94 -5.66 -19.26
C GLN A 30 -5.97 -7.17 -19.02
N PRO A 31 -6.35 -7.98 -20.02
CA PRO A 31 -6.61 -9.41 -19.87
C PRO A 31 -5.33 -10.24 -19.84
N ASP A 32 -5.41 -11.39 -19.15
CA ASP A 32 -4.35 -12.36 -18.94
C ASP A 32 -3.91 -13.01 -20.26
N ASN A 33 -2.65 -12.79 -20.67
CA ASN A 33 -2.02 -13.54 -21.77
C ASN A 33 -1.09 -14.62 -21.19
N TYR A 34 -1.60 -15.85 -21.09
CA TYR A 34 -0.81 -17.05 -20.87
C TYR A 34 -0.19 -17.51 -22.20
N VAL A 35 1.15 -17.61 -22.27
CA VAL A 35 1.83 -18.35 -23.35
C VAL A 35 2.90 -19.24 -22.73
N GLY A 36 2.57 -20.52 -22.55
CA GLY A 36 3.54 -21.57 -22.24
C GLY A 36 4.11 -22.13 -23.53
N ALA A 37 5.42 -21.94 -23.76
CA ALA A 37 6.16 -22.59 -24.82
C ALA A 37 7.04 -23.68 -24.21
N GLN A 38 6.73 -24.95 -24.50
CA GLN A 38 7.60 -26.09 -24.20
C GLN A 38 8.76 -26.12 -25.20
N VAL A 39 9.99 -26.27 -24.70
CA VAL A 39 11.19 -26.53 -25.51
C VAL A 39 11.66 -27.95 -25.22
N SER A 40 11.75 -28.77 -26.26
CA SER A 40 12.28 -30.14 -26.20
C SER A 40 13.81 -30.12 -26.06
N HIS A 41 14.34 -30.84 -25.07
CA HIS A 41 15.78 -30.98 -24.84
C HIS A 41 16.33 -32.26 -25.47
N THR A 42 17.33 -32.15 -26.35
CA THR A 42 18.22 -33.28 -26.73
C THR A 42 19.66 -32.82 -26.89
N THR A 43 20.45 -32.92 -25.82
CA THR A 43 21.91 -33.21 -25.85
C THR A 43 22.42 -33.43 -24.42
N PRO A 44 23.18 -34.50 -24.11
CA PRO A 44 23.74 -34.70 -22.78
C PRO A 44 25.06 -33.93 -22.66
N VAL A 45 25.08 -32.92 -21.80
CA VAL A 45 26.32 -32.27 -21.34
C VAL A 45 26.65 -32.86 -19.97
N GLU A 46 27.81 -33.49 -19.85
CA GLU A 46 28.32 -34.02 -18.59
C GLU A 46 28.54 -32.87 -17.59
N SER A 47 27.77 -32.91 -16.50
CA SER A 47 27.80 -31.93 -15.42
C SER A 47 28.93 -32.30 -14.44
N LEU A 48 30.07 -31.61 -14.55
CA LEU A 48 31.19 -31.68 -13.59
C LEU A 48 30.99 -30.75 -12.36
N VAL A 49 29.81 -30.76 -11.74
CA VAL A 49 29.58 -29.96 -10.51
C VAL A 49 28.74 -30.74 -9.49
N GLY A 50 29.32 -31.80 -8.93
CA GLY A 50 28.73 -32.64 -7.89
C GLY A 50 29.37 -32.45 -6.51
N ALA A 51 29.62 -31.21 -6.06
CA ALA A 51 30.00 -30.97 -4.66
C ALA A 51 28.73 -30.88 -3.81
N GLN A 52 28.32 -32.02 -3.24
CA GLN A 52 27.13 -32.10 -2.40
C GLN A 52 27.39 -31.40 -1.06
N VAL A 53 26.82 -30.21 -0.90
CA VAL A 53 26.88 -29.44 0.35
C VAL A 53 26.01 -30.15 1.40
N SER A 54 26.66 -30.87 2.32
CA SER A 54 26.03 -31.64 3.41
C SER A 54 25.50 -30.79 4.55
N GLN A 55 25.80 -29.48 4.54
CA GLN A 55 25.28 -28.54 5.51
C GLN A 55 23.94 -28.03 5.00
N GLY A 56 22.85 -28.55 5.57
CA GLY A 56 21.50 -28.04 5.35
C GLY A 56 21.46 -26.56 5.70
N THR A 57 21.69 -25.70 4.69
CA THR A 57 21.47 -24.27 4.84
C THR A 57 20.00 -24.11 5.15
N LYS A 58 19.68 -23.67 6.37
CA LYS A 58 18.36 -23.16 6.71
C LYS A 58 18.14 -21.92 5.85
N LYS A 59 17.72 -22.13 4.60
CA LYS A 59 17.18 -21.08 3.74
C LYS A 59 15.81 -20.71 4.30
N SER A 60 15.79 -20.12 5.49
CA SER A 60 14.68 -19.28 5.88
C SER A 60 14.81 -18.03 5.00
N ALA A 61 14.23 -18.11 3.80
CA ALA A 61 13.87 -16.90 3.09
C ALA A 61 13.10 -16.05 4.10
N PRO A 62 13.40 -14.74 4.27
CA PRO A 62 12.60 -13.87 5.11
C PRO A 62 11.15 -14.12 4.74
N GLN A 63 10.38 -14.67 5.67
CA GLN A 63 8.98 -14.99 5.46
C GLN A 63 8.32 -13.62 5.39
N HIS A 64 8.27 -13.04 4.18
CA HIS A 64 7.73 -11.71 3.97
C HIS A 64 6.32 -11.71 4.55
N ASP A 65 6.08 -10.86 5.56
CA ASP A 65 4.75 -10.63 6.08
C ASP A 65 3.82 -10.39 4.90
N THR A 66 2.70 -11.11 4.86
CA THR A 66 1.79 -11.08 3.71
C THR A 66 1.24 -9.67 3.47
N GLN A 67 1.28 -8.83 4.50
CA GLN A 67 0.82 -7.45 4.50
C GLN A 67 1.67 -6.57 5.43
N TRP A 68 1.91 -5.31 5.04
CA TRP A 68 2.70 -4.34 5.82
C TRP A 68 2.37 -2.89 5.43
N VAL A 69 2.70 -1.94 6.30
CA VAL A 69 2.68 -0.50 6.00
C VAL A 69 4.08 -0.02 5.66
N GLU A 70 4.21 0.74 4.59
CA GLU A 70 5.48 1.25 4.09
C GLU A 70 5.48 2.77 4.05
N ARG A 71 6.55 3.39 4.56
CA ARG A 71 6.83 4.81 4.37
C ARG A 71 7.66 4.98 3.10
N TYR A 72 7.18 5.78 2.16
CA TYR A 72 7.87 6.08 0.90
C TYR A 72 7.88 7.59 0.64
N TRP A 73 8.76 8.04 -0.26
CA TRP A 73 8.79 9.44 -0.68
C TRP A 73 8.65 9.58 -2.18
N VAL A 74 8.18 10.75 -2.59
CA VAL A 74 8.13 11.19 -3.99
C VAL A 74 8.77 12.57 -4.07
N GLU A 75 9.58 12.81 -5.09
CA GLU A 75 10.18 14.12 -5.34
C GLU A 75 9.35 14.89 -6.38
N ARG A 76 9.02 16.14 -6.06
CA ARG A 76 8.30 17.09 -6.93
C ARG A 76 8.92 18.47 -6.75
N SER A 77 9.28 19.13 -7.84
CA SER A 77 9.84 20.50 -7.81
C SER A 77 10.96 20.65 -6.78
N GLN A 78 11.96 19.75 -6.81
CA GLN A 78 13.12 19.70 -5.90
C GLN A 78 12.79 19.44 -4.41
N ASN A 79 11.52 19.17 -4.08
CA ASN A 79 11.06 18.90 -2.73
C ASN A 79 10.69 17.42 -2.57
N LYS A 80 11.02 16.84 -1.42
CA LYS A 80 10.68 15.45 -1.06
C LYS A 80 9.42 15.42 -0.20
N TYR A 81 8.43 14.67 -0.65
CA TYR A 81 7.16 14.48 0.04
C TYR A 81 7.07 13.06 0.55
N TRP A 82 6.84 12.92 1.85
CA TRP A 82 6.75 11.62 2.52
C TRP A 82 5.31 11.17 2.68
N TYR A 83 5.08 9.90 2.38
CA TYR A 83 3.76 9.28 2.37
C TYR A 83 3.79 7.90 3.02
N TYR A 84 2.64 7.50 3.53
CA TYR A 84 2.36 6.12 3.92
C TYR A 84 1.57 5.41 2.82
N ARG A 85 1.92 4.15 2.58
CA ARG A 85 1.13 3.22 1.76
C ARG A 85 0.96 1.90 2.49
N TYR A 86 -0.21 1.31 2.38
CA TYR A 86 -0.46 -0.07 2.76
C TYR A 86 -0.06 -0.98 1.59
N CYS A 87 0.62 -2.09 1.87
CA CYS A 87 1.09 -3.05 0.87
C CYS A 87 0.76 -4.47 1.31
N TRP A 88 0.43 -5.33 0.35
CA TRP A 88 0.21 -6.75 0.59
C TRP A 88 0.57 -7.57 -0.64
N MET A 89 0.77 -8.87 -0.44
CA MET A 89 0.99 -9.82 -1.51
C MET A 89 -0.33 -10.49 -1.92
N GLU A 90 -0.60 -10.50 -3.21
CA GLU A 90 -1.66 -11.29 -3.84
C GLU A 90 -0.98 -12.28 -4.78
N GLY A 91 -0.83 -13.52 -4.31
CA GLY A 91 0.05 -14.49 -4.95
C GLY A 91 1.51 -14.00 -5.01
N ARG A 92 2.04 -13.81 -6.22
CA ARG A 92 3.41 -13.29 -6.44
C ARG A 92 3.45 -11.79 -6.73
N LYS A 93 2.31 -11.09 -6.70
CA LYS A 93 2.20 -9.68 -7.06
C LYS A 93 2.04 -8.82 -5.81
N LYS A 94 2.87 -7.78 -5.70
CA LYS A 94 2.73 -6.76 -4.65
C LYS A 94 1.62 -5.78 -5.03
N GLN A 95 0.60 -5.72 -4.20
CA GLN A 95 -0.47 -4.73 -4.25
C GLN A 95 -0.20 -3.60 -3.26
N ARG A 96 -0.81 -2.44 -3.51
CA ARG A 96 -0.60 -1.24 -2.70
C ARG A 96 -1.81 -0.31 -2.70
N VAL A 97 -2.05 0.36 -1.59
CA VAL A 97 -3.06 1.42 -1.42
C VAL A 97 -2.42 2.60 -0.70
N TYR A 98 -2.72 3.80 -1.17
CA TYR A 98 -2.24 5.04 -0.56
C TYR A 98 -3.00 5.35 0.73
N ILE A 99 -2.28 5.69 1.80
CA ILE A 99 -2.88 6.06 3.08
C ILE A 99 -2.96 7.58 3.21
N GLY A 100 -1.85 8.28 2.96
CA GLY A 100 -1.78 9.73 3.16
C GLY A 100 -0.35 10.26 3.39
N ALA A 101 -0.23 11.57 3.53
CA ALA A 101 1.03 12.25 3.87
C ALA A 101 1.44 11.97 5.32
N VAL A 102 2.73 11.76 5.57
CA VAL A 102 3.26 11.37 6.90
C VAL A 102 2.93 12.36 8.01
N HIS A 103 2.84 13.65 7.67
CA HIS A 103 2.56 14.73 8.62
C HIS A 103 1.06 14.99 8.83
N SER A 104 0.18 14.32 8.09
CA SER A 104 -1.26 14.47 8.27
C SER A 104 -1.73 13.63 9.45
N LEU A 105 -2.42 14.25 10.41
CA LEU A 105 -3.01 13.56 11.56
C LEU A 105 -3.97 12.44 11.10
N LYS A 106 -4.76 12.71 10.05
CA LYS A 106 -5.66 11.73 9.43
C LYS A 106 -4.89 10.50 8.92
N ALA A 107 -3.74 10.72 8.28
CA ALA A 107 -2.92 9.63 7.75
C ALA A 107 -2.26 8.81 8.86
N GLN A 108 -1.87 9.44 9.97
CA GLN A 108 -1.33 8.76 11.14
C GLN A 108 -2.39 7.89 11.81
N HIS A 109 -3.62 8.40 11.97
CA HIS A 109 -4.73 7.60 12.48
C HIS A 109 -5.06 6.42 11.55
N LYS A 110 -5.12 6.64 10.24
CA LYS A 110 -5.30 5.56 9.26
C LYS A 110 -4.17 4.53 9.33
N LYS A 111 -2.91 4.97 9.47
CA LYS A 111 -1.76 4.08 9.63
C LYS A 111 -1.95 3.19 10.86
N GLN A 112 -2.29 3.77 12.02
CA GLN A 112 -2.49 3.02 13.25
C GLN A 112 -3.62 2.00 13.08
N LEU A 113 -4.76 2.40 12.52
CA LEU A 113 -5.88 1.49 12.25
C LEU A 113 -5.48 0.33 11.34
N VAL A 114 -4.64 0.57 10.34
CA VAL A 114 -4.13 -0.50 9.47
C VAL A 114 -3.18 -1.41 10.22
N GLU A 115 -2.26 -0.86 11.03
CA GLU A 115 -1.34 -1.66 11.86
C GLU A 115 -2.09 -2.52 12.88
N ASP A 116 -3.11 -1.97 13.53
CA ASP A 116 -3.99 -2.68 14.46
C ASP A 116 -4.75 -3.80 13.73
N ALA A 117 -5.34 -3.51 12.57
CA ALA A 117 -6.04 -4.50 11.75
C ALA A 117 -5.11 -5.63 11.27
N ILE A 118 -3.85 -5.32 10.96
CA ILE A 118 -2.84 -6.34 10.62
C ILE A 118 -2.53 -7.21 11.85
N ALA A 119 -2.40 -6.61 13.04
CA ALA A 119 -2.17 -7.34 14.29
C ALA A 119 -3.36 -8.23 14.65
N ASP A 120 -4.58 -7.80 14.34
CA ASP A 120 -5.82 -8.57 14.50
C ASP A 120 -5.99 -9.68 13.46
N GLY A 121 -5.09 -9.77 12.47
CA GLY A 121 -5.14 -10.80 11.42
C GLY A 121 -6.20 -10.55 10.35
N GLN A 122 -6.68 -9.31 10.19
CA GLN A 122 -7.63 -8.97 9.13
C GLN A 122 -7.03 -9.20 7.75
N SER A 123 -7.91 -9.55 6.80
CA SER A 123 -7.52 -9.77 5.42
C SER A 123 -7.22 -8.45 4.70
N PRO A 124 -6.37 -8.44 3.66
CA PRO A 124 -6.09 -7.24 2.89
C PRO A 124 -7.33 -6.61 2.23
N ILE A 125 -8.36 -7.42 1.96
CA ILE A 125 -9.62 -6.95 1.35
C ILE A 125 -10.39 -6.10 2.36
N GLU A 126 -10.48 -6.54 3.63
CA GLU A 126 -11.15 -5.81 4.72
C GLU A 126 -10.42 -4.50 5.00
N ILE A 127 -9.09 -4.54 5.13
CA ILE A 127 -8.26 -3.36 5.35
C ILE A 127 -8.41 -2.36 4.19
N LYS A 128 -8.49 -2.84 2.95
CA LYS A 128 -8.75 -2.00 1.77
C LYS A 128 -10.13 -1.34 1.83
N GLN A 129 -11.15 -2.04 2.31
CA GLN A 129 -12.49 -1.46 2.49
C GLN A 129 -12.49 -0.43 3.62
N LEU A 130 -11.83 -0.72 4.74
CA LEU A 130 -11.63 0.20 5.86
C LEU A 130 -10.98 1.52 5.42
N LEU A 131 -9.94 1.44 4.59
CA LEU A 131 -9.25 2.63 4.08
C LEU A 131 -10.10 3.47 3.12
N ARG A 132 -11.05 2.84 2.42
CA ARG A 132 -11.98 3.50 1.49
C ARG A 132 -13.15 4.18 2.19
N SER A 133 -13.61 3.67 3.33
CA SER A 133 -14.74 4.25 4.08
C SER A 133 -14.36 5.45 4.96
N TYR A 134 -13.06 5.74 5.12
CA TYR A 134 -12.50 6.73 6.05
C TYR A 134 -12.09 8.05 5.36
#